data_AF-A0A537AQT9-F1
#
_entry.id   AF-A0A537AQT9-F1
#
_cell.length_a   1.000
_cell.length_b   1.000
_cell.length_c   1.000
_cell.angle_alpha   90.00
_cell.angle_beta   90.00
_cell.angle_gamma   90.00
#
_symmetry.space_group_name_H-M   'P 1'
#
loop_
_entity.id
_entity.type
_entity.pdbx_description
1 polymer ?
#
loop_
_entity_poly.entity_id
_entity_poly.type
_entity_poly.pdbx_seq_one_letter_code
_entity_poly.pdbx_strand_id
1 'polypeptide(L)'
;MRTLAAARIARPQPQGSADEHRLPGEPFILSDCAHGSFSVRTLVSANILDRYGRRGSCARRDLLINSRHLPDRDAGPMTNAARPARHKGYHAAEVFRVAERRRILIVGAGAIGGLYAAYLAKIADVAVLDTNRAHVDAIRKDGLKLRGRTASATKLAAFASAAEMGKRRFDAAIILVKSQATGAAFESIRPGLEGRPLLVTLQNGMGNEELLMGLTDLEVAHGVSFEAARYDGPGCVHHLVHGEDSWLGPARGKVESIAWLGELMTRSGLPTKVVADPRGAIWGKFIFNSVMN
;
A
#
# COMPACT_ATOMS: atom_id res chain seq x y z
N MET A 1 47.89 -47.62 -39.91
CA MET A 1 47.39 -48.82 -40.63
C MET A 1 46.79 -49.75 -39.58
N ARG A 2 45.55 -50.22 -39.56
CA ARG A 2 44.33 -50.19 -40.40
C ARG A 2 43.16 -50.40 -39.38
N THR A 3 42.09 -49.60 -39.35
CA THR A 3 40.74 -49.84 -39.97
C THR A 3 40.13 -51.23 -39.61
N LEU A 4 38.84 -51.48 -39.32
CA LEU A 4 37.47 -51.00 -39.59
C LEU A 4 36.55 -51.72 -38.54
N ALA A 5 35.24 -51.53 -38.32
CA ALA A 5 34.13 -51.29 -39.24
C ALA A 5 32.86 -50.83 -38.47
N ALA A 6 32.02 -50.08 -39.19
CA ALA A 6 30.67 -49.68 -38.83
C ALA A 6 29.63 -50.71 -39.29
N ALA A 7 28.44 -50.70 -38.67
CA ALA A 7 27.21 -51.20 -39.29
C ALA A 7 26.02 -50.29 -38.95
N ARG A 8 25.54 -49.58 -39.98
CA ARG A 8 24.17 -49.02 -40.10
C ARG A 8 23.30 -50.09 -40.76
N ILE A 9 22.01 -50.16 -40.42
CA ILE A 9 20.83 -50.54 -41.27
C ILE A 9 19.60 -50.20 -40.40
N ALA A 10 18.86 -49.11 -40.65
CA ALA A 10 17.80 -48.86 -41.64
C ALA A 10 16.39 -49.09 -41.06
N ARG A 11 15.57 -48.03 -41.11
CA ARG A 11 14.13 -48.03 -40.82
C ARG A 11 13.35 -48.63 -41.99
N PRO A 12 12.14 -49.16 -41.74
CA PRO A 12 11.05 -49.09 -42.70
C PRO A 12 9.88 -48.21 -42.19
N GLN A 13 9.29 -47.48 -43.15
CA GLN A 13 7.97 -46.83 -43.16
C GLN A 13 7.24 -47.38 -44.41
N PRO A 14 5.98 -47.04 -44.70
CA PRO A 14 4.74 -47.22 -43.94
C PRO A 14 3.68 -47.95 -44.80
N GLN A 15 2.57 -48.41 -44.21
CA GLN A 15 1.31 -48.64 -44.94
C GLN A 15 0.14 -48.25 -44.04
N GLY A 16 -0.72 -47.35 -44.55
CA GLY A 16 -1.90 -46.86 -43.85
C GLY A 16 -3.19 -47.52 -44.34
N SER A 17 -4.27 -47.31 -43.59
CA SER A 17 -5.61 -47.04 -44.13
C SER A 17 -6.46 -46.38 -43.03
N ALA A 18 -7.42 -45.59 -43.49
CA ALA A 18 -8.10 -44.51 -42.80
C ALA A 18 -9.13 -44.97 -41.76
N ASP A 19 -9.39 -44.12 -40.76
CA ASP A 19 -10.76 -43.74 -40.43
C ASP A 19 -10.80 -42.31 -39.86
N GLU A 20 -11.64 -41.50 -40.47
CA GLU A 20 -11.89 -40.09 -40.17
C GLU A 20 -12.74 -39.95 -38.90
N HIS A 21 -12.32 -39.09 -37.96
CA HIS A 21 -13.26 -38.21 -37.27
C HIS A 21 -12.54 -36.93 -36.82
N ARG A 22 -12.96 -35.81 -37.41
CA ARG A 22 -12.44 -34.45 -37.23
C ARG A 22 -13.32 -33.70 -36.22
N LEU A 23 -12.70 -33.13 -35.18
CA LEU A 23 -13.25 -32.01 -34.40
C LEU A 23 -12.16 -30.91 -34.31
N PRO A 24 -12.48 -29.62 -34.52
CA PRO A 24 -11.47 -28.57 -34.73
C PRO A 24 -11.18 -27.73 -33.47
N GLY A 25 -9.94 -27.23 -33.38
CA GLY A 25 -9.65 -25.92 -32.78
C GLY A 25 -8.52 -25.88 -31.74
N GLU A 26 -7.27 -25.77 -32.20
CA GLU A 26 -6.05 -25.16 -31.59
C GLU A 26 -4.85 -25.53 -32.51
N PRO A 27 -3.71 -24.80 -32.55
CA PRO A 27 -3.48 -23.36 -32.63
C PRO A 27 -2.73 -22.98 -33.94
N PHE A 28 -2.82 -21.72 -34.37
CA PHE A 28 -1.98 -21.20 -35.46
C PHE A 28 -0.65 -20.68 -34.90
N ILE A 29 0.46 -21.28 -35.35
CA ILE A 29 1.82 -20.74 -35.26
C ILE A 29 2.29 -20.36 -36.67
N LEU A 30 2.67 -19.10 -36.86
CA LEU A 30 3.52 -18.56 -37.94
C LEU A 30 4.26 -17.37 -37.33
N SER A 31 5.49 -17.58 -36.86
CA SER A 31 6.77 -17.27 -37.53
C SER A 31 6.99 -15.77 -37.86
N ASP A 32 7.92 -15.19 -37.11
CA ASP A 32 8.79 -14.03 -37.34
C ASP A 32 8.55 -13.08 -38.53
N CYS A 33 8.47 -11.78 -38.20
CA CYS A 33 9.26 -10.72 -38.86
C CYS A 33 9.30 -9.44 -37.99
N ALA A 34 10.38 -9.32 -37.22
CA ALA A 34 11.31 -8.19 -37.13
C ALA A 34 10.83 -6.71 -37.20
N HIS A 35 11.28 -5.94 -36.18
CA HIS A 35 11.49 -4.48 -36.12
C HIS A 35 10.27 -3.55 -36.05
N GLY A 36 9.99 -3.05 -34.84
CA GLY A 36 9.19 -1.84 -34.63
C GLY A 36 8.89 -1.61 -33.14
N SER A 37 9.53 -0.59 -32.57
CA SER A 37 9.37 -0.12 -31.19
C SER A 37 7.90 0.01 -30.73
N PHE A 38 7.51 -0.76 -29.70
CA PHE A 38 6.23 -0.57 -29.01
C PHE A 38 6.43 0.22 -27.70
N SER A 39 5.76 1.37 -27.62
CA SER A 39 5.67 2.19 -26.42
C SER A 39 4.75 1.53 -25.39
N VAL A 40 5.22 1.42 -24.13
CA VAL A 40 4.50 0.83 -22.97
C VAL A 40 3.40 1.79 -22.46
N ARG A 41 2.47 2.18 -23.33
CA ARG A 41 1.39 3.13 -22.97
C ARG A 41 -0.03 2.69 -23.32
N THR A 42 -0.24 1.47 -23.84
CA THR A 42 -1.56 1.11 -24.42
C THR A 42 -2.13 -0.23 -23.97
N LEU A 43 -1.72 -0.79 -22.82
CA LEU A 43 -2.22 -2.10 -22.35
C LEU A 43 -2.63 -2.15 -20.87
N VAL A 44 -3.11 -1.02 -20.32
CA VAL A 44 -3.77 -0.98 -18.99
C VAL A 44 -5.18 -0.35 -19.05
N SER A 45 -5.74 -0.18 -20.26
CA SER A 45 -7.10 0.37 -20.40
C SER A 45 -7.93 -0.43 -21.39
N ALA A 46 -8.21 -1.69 -21.04
CA ALA A 46 -9.39 -2.40 -21.51
C ALA A 46 -9.64 -3.63 -20.63
N ASN A 47 -10.87 -3.75 -20.12
CA ASN A 47 -11.50 -4.99 -19.63
C ASN A 47 -11.30 -5.46 -18.18
N ILE A 48 -11.24 -4.57 -17.19
CA ILE A 48 -11.67 -4.92 -15.81
C ILE A 48 -12.41 -3.75 -15.18
N LEU A 49 -13.60 -3.40 -15.68
CA LEU A 49 -14.61 -2.56 -14.98
C LEU A 49 -15.87 -2.46 -15.86
N ASP A 50 -16.63 -3.54 -15.99
CA ASP A 50 -18.04 -3.42 -16.38
C ASP A 50 -18.87 -4.51 -15.72
N ARG A 51 -19.21 -4.25 -14.45
CA ARG A 51 -20.34 -4.83 -13.71
C ARG A 51 -20.24 -4.36 -12.26
N TYR A 52 -20.77 -3.18 -11.97
CA TYR A 52 -21.47 -2.83 -10.71
C TYR A 52 -22.05 -1.41 -10.89
N GLY A 53 -23.39 -1.31 -10.95
CA GLY A 53 -24.12 -0.03 -11.03
C GLY A 53 -23.90 0.88 -9.81
N ARG A 54 -24.40 2.12 -9.74
CA ARG A 54 -25.66 2.70 -10.23
C ARG A 54 -25.57 4.23 -10.26
N ARG A 55 -26.46 4.80 -11.11
CA ARG A 55 -27.31 6.01 -10.98
C ARG A 55 -27.19 6.86 -9.70
N GLY A 56 -27.22 8.19 -9.90
CA GLY A 56 -27.80 9.12 -8.93
C GLY A 56 -27.23 10.55 -8.98
N SER A 57 -27.64 11.36 -9.96
CA SER A 57 -27.44 12.81 -9.96
C SER A 57 -28.53 13.47 -9.10
N CYS A 58 -28.16 14.28 -8.11
CA CYS A 58 -29.08 15.23 -7.49
C CYS A 58 -28.38 16.57 -7.23
N ALA A 59 -29.10 17.63 -7.61
CA ALA A 59 -28.61 18.97 -7.85
C ALA A 59 -28.46 19.81 -6.57
N ARG A 60 -27.57 20.81 -6.67
CA ARG A 60 -27.42 21.93 -5.74
C ARG A 60 -28.72 22.73 -5.57
N ARG A 61 -29.02 23.15 -4.34
CA ARG A 61 -29.88 24.30 -4.06
C ARG A 61 -29.23 25.16 -2.97
N ASP A 62 -28.90 26.39 -3.34
CA ASP A 62 -28.50 27.48 -2.48
C ASP A 62 -29.70 27.98 -1.65
N LEU A 63 -29.46 28.29 -0.37
CA LEU A 63 -30.45 28.85 0.55
C LEU A 63 -30.00 30.27 0.93
N LEU A 64 -30.66 31.26 0.33
CA LEU A 64 -30.65 32.67 0.72
C LEU A 64 -31.55 32.85 1.95
N ILE A 65 -31.00 33.38 3.05
CA ILE A 65 -31.79 33.81 4.22
C ILE A 65 -32.06 35.31 4.12
N ASN A 66 -33.34 35.65 4.15
CA ASN A 66 -33.93 36.97 4.03
C ASN A 66 -34.08 37.60 5.43
N SER A 67 -33.62 38.83 5.63
CA SER A 67 -33.75 39.58 6.88
C SER A 67 -34.88 40.62 6.79
N ARG A 68 -35.92 40.46 7.62
CA ARG A 68 -36.92 41.50 7.97
C ARG A 68 -37.20 41.38 9.48
N HIS A 69 -36.73 42.33 10.28
CA HIS A 69 -37.46 43.53 10.76
C HIS A 69 -38.57 43.20 11.77
N LEU A 70 -38.30 43.49 13.06
CA LEU A 70 -39.30 43.65 14.13
C LEU A 70 -38.90 44.86 15.01
N PRO A 71 -39.89 45.59 15.58
CA PRO A 71 -39.71 46.96 16.03
C PRO A 71 -39.31 47.10 17.50
N ASP A 72 -38.76 48.29 17.76
CA ASP A 72 -38.25 48.86 19.00
C ASP A 72 -39.38 49.31 19.95
N ARG A 73 -39.28 49.04 21.26
CA ARG A 73 -39.95 49.79 22.33
C ARG A 73 -39.25 49.70 23.68
N ASP A 74 -38.91 50.90 24.15
CA ASP A 74 -38.94 51.44 25.51
C ASP A 74 -37.81 51.12 26.51
N ALA A 75 -37.05 52.19 26.77
CA ALA A 75 -35.94 52.31 27.70
C ALA A 75 -36.39 52.56 29.15
N GLY A 76 -35.72 51.91 30.10
CA GLY A 76 -35.70 52.23 31.54
C GLY A 76 -34.25 52.31 32.04
N PRO A 77 -33.96 53.07 33.11
CA PRO A 77 -32.63 53.63 33.36
C PRO A 77 -31.62 52.64 33.98
N MET A 78 -30.36 52.95 33.70
CA MET A 78 -29.15 52.18 33.98
C MET A 78 -28.94 51.82 35.46
N THR A 79 -28.55 50.57 35.71
CA THR A 79 -27.75 50.18 36.88
C THR A 79 -26.48 49.46 36.43
N ASN A 80 -25.37 50.17 36.57
CA ASN A 80 -23.99 49.72 36.79
C ASN A 80 -23.68 48.26 36.42
N ALA A 81 -23.37 47.99 35.14
CA ALA A 81 -22.81 46.71 34.71
C ALA A 81 -21.35 46.90 34.29
N ALA A 82 -20.49 46.10 34.92
CA ALA A 82 -19.05 46.10 34.75
C ALA A 82 -18.62 46.02 33.28
N ARG A 83 -17.59 46.80 32.97
CA ARG A 83 -16.83 46.81 31.71
C ARG A 83 -16.52 45.37 31.27
N PRO A 84 -16.94 44.90 30.07
CA PRO A 84 -16.65 43.55 29.65
C PRO A 84 -15.14 43.40 29.49
N ALA A 85 -14.59 42.39 30.17
CA ALA A 85 -13.21 41.99 30.03
C ALA A 85 -12.90 41.74 28.55
N ARG A 86 -11.78 42.30 28.07
CA ARG A 86 -11.24 42.01 26.75
C ARG A 86 -11.04 40.50 26.66
N HIS A 87 -11.93 39.79 25.97
CA HIS A 87 -11.70 38.42 25.58
C HIS A 87 -10.44 38.41 24.71
N LYS A 88 -9.33 37.90 25.27
CA LYS A 88 -8.17 37.48 24.48
C LYS A 88 -8.71 36.46 23.47
N GLY A 89 -8.71 36.83 22.21
CA GLY A 89 -9.00 35.90 21.12
C GLY A 89 -8.01 34.76 21.21
N TYR A 90 -8.50 33.59 21.59
CA TYR A 90 -7.77 32.36 21.31
C TYR A 90 -7.85 32.17 19.79
N HIS A 91 -6.71 32.36 19.11
CA HIS A 91 -6.60 32.05 17.70
C HIS A 91 -7.05 30.59 17.48
N ALA A 92 -8.15 30.40 16.75
CA ALA A 92 -8.64 29.08 16.35
C ALA A 92 -7.60 28.23 15.59
N ALA A 93 -6.48 28.83 15.17
CA ALA A 93 -5.33 28.17 14.57
C ALA A 93 -4.47 27.36 15.57
N GLU A 94 -4.52 27.65 16.87
CA GLU A 94 -3.71 26.93 17.89
C GLU A 94 -4.44 25.76 18.54
N VAL A 95 -5.77 25.70 18.45
CA VAL A 95 -6.60 24.61 19.00
C VAL A 95 -6.60 23.35 18.11
N PHE A 96 -5.97 23.40 16.93
CA PHE A 96 -5.78 22.25 16.04
C PHE A 96 -4.49 21.46 16.29
N ARG A 97 -3.74 21.75 17.36
CA ARG A 97 -2.65 20.88 17.81
C ARG A 97 -3.20 19.83 18.78
N VAL A 98 -2.93 18.57 18.47
CA VAL A 98 -3.27 17.33 19.22
C VAL A 98 -4.63 16.68 18.89
N ALA A 99 -5.00 16.57 17.61
CA ALA A 99 -5.50 15.27 17.19
C ALA A 99 -4.28 14.33 17.19
N GLU A 100 -4.25 13.27 18.01
CA GLU A 100 -3.13 12.33 18.02
C GLU A 100 -2.84 11.87 16.58
N ARG A 101 -1.65 12.19 16.06
CA ARG A 101 -1.23 11.65 14.77
C ARG A 101 -1.22 10.13 14.88
N ARG A 102 -1.78 9.44 13.88
CA ARG A 102 -1.74 7.97 13.81
C ARG A 102 -0.30 7.50 13.95
N ARG A 103 -0.07 6.53 14.83
CA ARG A 103 1.24 5.92 15.09
C ARG A 103 1.39 4.66 14.25
N ILE A 104 2.31 4.69 13.30
CA ILE A 104 2.52 3.60 12.34
C ILE A 104 3.91 3.01 12.52
N LEU A 105 3.99 1.69 12.70
CA LEU A 105 5.24 0.95 12.62
C LEU A 105 5.39 0.36 11.22
N ILE A 106 6.52 0.59 10.56
CA ILE A 106 6.91 -0.13 9.34
C ILE A 106 7.97 -1.17 9.70
N VAL A 107 7.70 -2.43 9.39
CA VAL A 107 8.59 -3.56 9.68
C VAL A 107 9.24 -4.00 8.37
N GLY A 108 10.56 -3.79 8.27
CA GLY A 108 11.31 -3.82 7.03
C GLY A 108 11.31 -2.45 6.36
N ALA A 109 12.40 -1.70 6.48
CA ALA A 109 12.58 -0.34 5.93
C ALA A 109 13.35 -0.35 4.60
N GLY A 110 13.41 -1.49 3.91
CA GLY A 110 14.01 -1.63 2.58
C GLY A 110 13.28 -0.82 1.50
N ALA A 111 13.33 -1.27 0.25
CA ALA A 111 12.81 -0.49 -0.88
C ALA A 111 11.33 -0.05 -0.72
N ILE A 112 10.40 -0.99 -0.59
CA ILE A 112 8.96 -0.66 -0.46
C ILE A 112 8.66 -0.09 0.93
N GLY A 113 9.21 -0.68 1.99
CA GLY A 113 8.99 -0.19 3.35
C GLY A 113 9.46 1.25 3.58
N GLY A 114 10.64 1.60 3.08
CA GLY A 114 11.15 2.96 3.14
C GLY A 114 10.32 3.95 2.31
N LEU A 115 9.80 3.52 1.15
CA LEU A 115 8.85 4.33 0.39
C LEU A 115 7.58 4.60 1.21
N TYR A 116 6.94 3.57 1.75
CA TYR A 116 5.74 3.73 2.58
C TYR A 116 6.00 4.60 3.81
N ALA A 117 7.13 4.39 4.49
CA ALA A 117 7.55 5.19 5.64
C ALA A 117 7.69 6.67 5.27
N ALA A 118 8.36 6.98 4.16
CA ALA A 118 8.59 8.36 3.72
C ALA A 118 7.29 9.10 3.36
N TYR A 119 6.34 8.41 2.72
CA TYR A 119 5.03 8.99 2.40
C TYR A 119 4.19 9.19 3.66
N LEU A 120 3.98 8.15 4.46
CA LEU A 120 3.12 8.20 5.65
C LEU A 120 3.61 9.23 6.66
N ALA A 121 4.93 9.38 6.84
CA ALA A 121 5.52 10.32 7.80
C ALA A 121 5.22 11.79 7.51
N LYS A 122 4.72 12.14 6.32
CA LYS A 122 4.24 13.50 6.02
C LYS A 122 3.08 13.88 6.96
N ILE A 123 2.23 12.91 7.32
CA ILE A 123 0.96 13.16 8.03
C ILE A 123 0.74 12.27 9.26
N ALA A 124 1.56 11.25 9.48
CA ALA A 124 1.51 10.32 10.61
C ALA A 124 2.79 10.39 11.47
N ASP A 125 2.74 9.81 12.67
CA ASP A 125 3.93 9.51 13.48
C ASP A 125 4.44 8.12 13.07
N VAL A 126 5.55 8.07 12.36
CA VAL A 126 6.08 6.83 11.77
C VAL A 126 7.35 6.41 12.48
N ALA A 127 7.41 5.13 12.82
CA ALA A 127 8.63 4.44 13.19
C ALA A 127 8.94 3.34 12.17
N VAL A 128 10.22 3.03 12.00
CA VAL A 128 10.67 1.90 11.19
C VAL A 128 11.50 0.94 12.03
N LEU A 129 11.43 -0.35 11.70
CA LEU A 129 12.28 -1.39 12.23
C LEU A 129 12.92 -2.16 11.07
N ASP A 130 14.24 -2.26 11.05
CA ASP A 130 14.97 -3.01 10.03
C ASP A 130 16.23 -3.64 10.63
N THR A 131 16.59 -4.85 10.21
CA THR A 131 17.76 -5.56 10.75
C THR A 131 19.08 -5.04 10.20
N ASN A 132 19.06 -4.25 9.11
CA ASN A 132 20.25 -3.61 8.56
C ASN A 132 20.66 -2.39 9.40
N ARG A 133 21.58 -2.62 10.35
CA ARG A 133 22.05 -1.59 11.28
C ARG A 133 22.63 -0.36 10.59
N ALA A 134 23.38 -0.53 9.51
CA ALA A 134 23.94 0.60 8.76
C ALA A 134 22.83 1.48 8.16
N HIS A 135 21.75 0.86 7.66
CA HIS A 135 20.59 1.57 7.15
C HIS A 135 19.85 2.33 8.26
N VAL A 136 19.62 1.67 9.40
CA VAL A 136 18.99 2.29 10.59
C VAL A 136 19.80 3.47 11.11
N ASP A 137 21.12 3.31 11.26
CA ASP A 137 22.01 4.36 11.76
C ASP A 137 22.03 5.56 10.80
N ALA A 138 22.01 5.31 9.48
CA ALA A 138 21.89 6.37 8.48
C ALA A 138 20.55 7.13 8.57
N ILE A 139 19.43 6.41 8.78
CA ILE A 139 18.10 7.05 8.96
C ILE A 139 18.10 7.93 10.22
N ARG A 140 18.67 7.46 11.32
CA ARG A 140 18.74 8.24 12.57
C ARG A 140 19.53 9.52 12.41
N LYS A 141 20.67 9.43 11.73
CA LYS A 141 21.60 10.54 11.54
C LYS A 141 21.04 11.58 10.56
N ASP A 142 20.66 11.14 9.36
CA ASP A 142 20.41 12.03 8.22
C ASP A 142 18.94 12.01 7.75
N GLY A 143 18.08 11.21 8.38
CA GLY A 143 16.73 10.92 7.90
C GLY A 143 16.71 9.89 6.77
N LEU A 144 15.51 9.34 6.53
CA LEU A 144 15.24 8.50 5.38
C LEU A 144 15.08 9.35 4.12
N LYS A 145 15.95 9.13 3.14
CA LYS A 145 15.95 9.85 1.85
C LYS A 145 15.20 9.03 0.82
N LEU A 146 14.13 9.62 0.28
CA LEU A 146 13.44 9.15 -0.92
C LEU A 146 13.94 9.96 -2.11
N ARG A 147 14.33 9.28 -3.19
CA ARG A 147 14.76 9.86 -4.48
C ARG A 147 13.84 9.39 -5.60
N GLY A 148 14.04 9.92 -6.81
CA GLY A 148 13.33 9.47 -8.01
C GLY A 148 12.10 10.30 -8.29
N ARG A 149 10.98 9.66 -8.61
CA ARG A 149 9.73 10.36 -8.98
C ARG A 149 9.23 11.33 -7.91
N THR A 150 9.42 10.96 -6.65
CA THR A 150 9.15 11.81 -5.50
C THR A 150 10.41 11.90 -4.66
N ALA A 151 10.80 13.11 -4.29
CA ALA A 151 11.96 13.36 -3.47
C ALA A 151 11.56 13.88 -2.09
N SER A 152 12.13 13.30 -1.04
CA SER A 152 11.95 13.79 0.33
C SER A 152 13.10 13.32 1.23
N ALA A 153 13.32 14.04 2.33
CA ALA A 153 14.16 13.58 3.42
C ALA A 153 13.35 13.69 4.71
N THR A 154 13.12 12.55 5.35
CA THR A 154 12.19 12.45 6.49
C THR A 154 12.93 11.94 7.71
N LYS A 155 12.95 12.74 8.79
CA LYS A 155 13.38 12.25 10.10
C LYS A 155 12.26 11.44 10.73
N LEU A 156 12.57 10.21 11.14
CA LEU A 156 11.64 9.29 11.77
C LEU A 156 12.37 8.40 12.77
N ALA A 157 11.64 7.82 13.72
CA ALA A 157 12.23 6.87 14.65
C ALA A 157 12.62 5.59 13.89
N ALA A 158 13.85 5.12 14.05
CA ALA A 158 14.31 3.89 13.41
C ALA A 158 14.92 2.97 14.47
N PHE A 159 14.68 1.67 14.38
CA PHE A 159 15.11 0.64 15.32
C PHE A 159 15.79 -0.52 14.60
N ALA A 160 16.93 -0.98 15.10
CA ALA A 160 17.66 -2.12 14.55
C ALA A 160 17.14 -3.46 15.10
N SER A 161 16.33 -3.42 16.15
CA SER A 161 15.73 -4.60 16.79
C SER A 161 14.47 -4.24 17.58
N ALA A 162 13.65 -5.24 17.90
CA ALA A 162 12.49 -5.06 18.76
C ALA A 162 12.88 -4.69 20.20
N ALA A 163 14.02 -5.19 20.69
CA ALA A 163 14.55 -4.82 22.01
C ALA A 163 14.85 -3.32 22.10
N GLU A 164 15.43 -2.75 21.03
CA GLU A 164 15.71 -1.32 20.95
C GLU A 164 14.45 -0.46 20.77
N MET A 165 13.46 -0.98 20.04
CA MET A 165 12.13 -0.35 19.95
C MET A 165 11.46 -0.26 21.32
N GLY A 166 11.66 -1.28 22.17
CA GLY A 166 10.98 -1.40 23.44
C GLY A 166 9.48 -1.60 23.28
N LYS A 167 8.75 -1.45 24.39
CA LYS A 167 7.28 -1.50 24.38
C LYS A 167 6.71 -0.17 23.93
N ARG A 168 5.90 -0.17 22.88
CA ARG A 168 5.30 1.04 22.31
C ARG A 168 3.92 0.74 21.73
N ARG A 169 3.01 1.70 21.88
CA ARG A 169 1.69 1.68 21.26
C ARG A 169 1.75 2.16 19.80
N PHE A 170 1.16 1.38 18.90
CA PHE A 170 0.93 1.74 17.51
C PHE A 170 -0.55 1.55 17.16
N ASP A 171 -1.05 2.33 16.19
CA ASP A 171 -2.38 2.12 15.60
C ASP A 171 -2.33 1.03 14.50
N ALA A 172 -1.21 0.95 13.77
CA ALA A 172 -0.96 -0.12 12.82
C ALA A 172 0.53 -0.51 12.74
N ALA A 173 0.78 -1.79 12.44
CA ALA A 173 2.09 -2.31 12.08
C ALA A 173 2.05 -2.90 10.66
N ILE A 174 2.76 -2.26 9.73
CA ILE A 174 2.81 -2.64 8.32
C ILE A 174 4.07 -3.46 8.06
N ILE A 175 3.89 -4.72 7.68
CA ILE A 175 4.95 -5.70 7.48
C ILE A 175 5.31 -5.74 5.99
N LEU A 176 6.54 -5.32 5.70
CA LEU A 176 7.08 -5.13 4.34
C LEU A 176 8.48 -5.75 4.19
N VAL A 177 8.77 -6.77 4.99
CA VAL A 177 9.94 -7.64 4.82
C VAL A 177 9.77 -8.56 3.60
N LYS A 178 10.78 -9.36 3.25
CA LYS A 178 10.60 -10.45 2.29
C LYS A 178 9.66 -11.52 2.89
N SER A 179 8.80 -12.14 2.08
CA SER A 179 7.75 -13.05 2.55
C SER A 179 8.27 -14.21 3.41
N GLN A 180 9.49 -14.71 3.14
CA GLN A 180 10.12 -15.76 3.95
C GLN A 180 10.42 -15.32 5.40
N ALA A 181 10.52 -14.01 5.65
CA ALA A 181 10.85 -13.44 6.94
C ALA A 181 9.61 -12.94 7.71
N THR A 182 8.40 -12.98 7.13
CA THR A 182 7.18 -12.42 7.73
C THR A 182 6.91 -12.96 9.14
N GLY A 183 6.96 -14.29 9.32
CA GLY A 183 6.71 -14.93 10.61
C GLY A 183 7.74 -14.54 11.67
N ALA A 184 9.04 -14.65 11.34
CA ALA A 184 10.12 -14.27 12.24
C ALA A 184 10.08 -12.77 12.60
N ALA A 185 9.76 -11.91 11.63
CA ALA A 185 9.63 -10.48 11.86
C ALA A 185 8.48 -10.17 12.82
N PHE A 186 7.30 -10.77 12.61
CA PHE A 186 6.15 -10.58 13.50
C PHE A 186 6.43 -11.08 14.92
N GLU A 187 6.96 -12.31 15.07
CA GLU A 187 7.29 -12.87 16.38
C GLU A 187 8.31 -12.00 17.13
N SER A 188 9.27 -11.40 16.41
CA SER A 188 10.26 -10.52 17.03
C SER A 188 9.64 -9.25 17.64
N ILE A 189 8.66 -8.63 16.97
CA ILE A 189 8.07 -7.36 17.41
C ILE A 189 6.90 -7.56 18.38
N ARG A 190 6.24 -8.73 18.35
CA ARG A 190 5.04 -9.04 19.11
C ARG A 190 5.14 -8.67 20.60
N PRO A 191 6.24 -8.94 21.33
CA PRO A 191 6.36 -8.58 22.75
C PRO A 191 6.44 -7.06 23.01
N GLY A 192 6.81 -6.28 22.00
CA GLY A 192 6.94 -4.82 22.06
C GLY A 192 5.70 -4.06 21.58
N LEU A 193 4.74 -4.73 20.95
CA LEU A 193 3.50 -4.10 20.49
C LEU A 193 2.53 -3.95 21.66
N GLU A 194 2.37 -2.73 22.15
CA GLU A 194 1.37 -2.41 23.16
C GLU A 194 0.02 -2.05 22.52
N GLY A 195 -1.06 -2.45 23.18
CA GLY A 195 -2.42 -2.32 22.66
C GLY A 195 -2.77 -3.44 21.69
N ARG A 196 -3.62 -3.14 20.70
CA ARG A 196 -4.08 -4.09 19.68
C ARG A 196 -4.00 -3.43 18.30
N PRO A 197 -2.79 -3.21 17.76
CA PRO A 197 -2.63 -2.56 16.46
C PRO A 197 -3.24 -3.40 15.34
N LEU A 198 -3.67 -2.74 14.28
CA LEU A 198 -3.97 -3.40 13.01
C LEU A 198 -2.67 -3.93 12.38
N LEU A 199 -2.60 -5.22 12.08
CA LEU A 199 -1.50 -5.77 11.28
C LEU A 199 -1.81 -5.61 9.80
N VAL A 200 -0.81 -5.24 9.00
CA VAL A 200 -1.01 -4.95 7.58
C VAL A 200 0.11 -5.60 6.77
N THR A 201 -0.24 -6.30 5.70
CA THR A 201 0.74 -6.73 4.69
C THR A 201 0.34 -6.24 3.30
N LEU A 202 1.33 -5.71 2.57
CA LEU A 202 1.22 -5.31 1.16
C LEU A 202 2.31 -6.00 0.33
N GLN A 203 2.88 -7.08 0.87
CA GLN A 203 3.98 -7.82 0.28
C GLN A 203 3.52 -8.52 -1.00
N ASN A 204 4.44 -8.68 -1.94
CA ASN A 204 4.19 -9.54 -3.10
C ASN A 204 4.13 -11.01 -2.66
N GLY A 205 3.35 -11.81 -3.40
CA GLY A 205 3.20 -13.23 -3.15
C GLY A 205 1.89 -13.57 -2.45
N MET A 206 1.76 -14.83 -2.04
CA MET A 206 0.59 -15.39 -1.36
C MET A 206 1.00 -15.96 0.01
N GLY A 207 0.06 -16.04 0.95
CA GLY A 207 0.28 -16.75 2.22
C GLY A 207 0.72 -15.87 3.40
N ASN A 208 0.98 -14.57 3.20
CA ASN A 208 1.47 -13.70 4.26
C ASN A 208 0.37 -13.41 5.29
N GLU A 209 -0.85 -13.17 4.83
CA GLU A 209 -2.01 -12.93 5.67
C GLU A 209 -2.45 -14.18 6.44
N GLU A 210 -2.43 -15.36 5.82
CA GLU A 210 -2.74 -16.63 6.49
C GLU A 210 -1.72 -16.93 7.58
N LEU A 211 -0.44 -16.68 7.29
CA LEU A 211 0.63 -16.80 8.28
C LEU A 211 0.37 -15.86 9.46
N LEU A 212 0.12 -14.57 9.22
CA LEU A 212 -0.16 -13.62 10.30
C LEU A 212 -1.40 -14.00 11.10
N MET A 213 -2.48 -14.41 10.44
CA MET A 213 -3.70 -14.90 11.09
C MET A 213 -3.47 -16.15 11.94
N GLY A 214 -2.51 -17.01 11.57
CA GLY A 214 -2.12 -18.18 12.36
C GLY A 214 -1.31 -17.85 13.60
N LEU A 215 -0.57 -16.72 13.60
CA LEU A 215 0.32 -16.32 14.69
C LEU A 215 -0.36 -15.43 15.75
N THR A 216 -1.53 -14.85 15.45
CA THR A 216 -2.15 -13.83 16.30
C THR A 216 -3.68 -13.79 16.24
N ASP A 217 -4.28 -13.18 17.25
CA ASP A 217 -5.72 -12.89 17.35
C ASP A 217 -6.09 -11.45 16.89
N LEU A 218 -5.09 -10.62 16.55
CA LEU A 218 -5.28 -9.22 16.11
C LEU A 218 -6.06 -9.12 14.79
N GLU A 219 -6.61 -7.93 14.51
CA GLU A 219 -7.11 -7.60 13.17
C GLU A 219 -5.96 -7.61 12.17
N VAL A 220 -6.22 -8.14 10.97
CA VAL A 220 -5.24 -8.27 9.89
C VAL A 220 -5.85 -7.71 8.62
N ALA A 221 -5.18 -6.73 8.03
CA ALA A 221 -5.43 -6.26 6.69
C ALA A 221 -4.37 -6.80 5.74
N HIS A 222 -4.78 -7.07 4.51
CA HIS A 222 -3.88 -7.49 3.45
C HIS A 222 -4.24 -6.75 2.16
N GLY A 223 -3.29 -6.73 1.24
CA GLY A 223 -3.47 -5.95 0.04
C GLY A 223 -2.30 -6.04 -0.90
N VAL A 224 -2.34 -5.17 -1.88
CA VAL A 224 -1.36 -5.12 -2.95
C VAL A 224 -0.99 -3.69 -3.27
N SER A 225 0.32 -3.42 -3.27
CA SER A 225 0.89 -2.14 -3.67
C SER A 225 1.23 -2.14 -5.16
N PHE A 226 0.96 -1.07 -5.89
CA PHE A 226 1.47 -0.90 -7.27
C PHE A 226 2.69 0.03 -7.37
N GLU A 227 3.19 0.49 -6.23
CA GLU A 227 4.47 1.19 -6.12
C GLU A 227 5.66 0.28 -6.43
N ALA A 228 6.68 0.81 -7.09
CA ALA A 228 7.98 0.15 -7.23
C ALA A 228 9.10 1.05 -6.71
N ALA A 229 9.98 0.46 -5.92
CA ALA A 229 11.13 1.15 -5.35
C ALA A 229 12.38 0.27 -5.39
N ARG A 230 13.54 0.91 -5.27
CA ARG A 230 14.83 0.24 -5.12
C ARG A 230 15.54 0.77 -3.87
N TYR A 231 16.24 -0.12 -3.18
CA TYR A 231 17.17 0.25 -2.13
C TYR A 231 18.48 0.70 -2.79
N ASP A 232 18.81 1.99 -2.69
CA ASP A 232 20.03 2.55 -3.27
C ASP A 232 21.21 2.56 -2.27
N GLY A 233 20.94 2.36 -0.97
CA GLY A 233 21.95 2.27 0.08
C GLY A 233 21.43 2.64 1.47
N PRO A 234 22.30 2.66 2.49
CA PRO A 234 21.94 3.09 3.84
C PRO A 234 21.24 4.45 3.85
N GLY A 235 20.08 4.54 4.51
CA GLY A 235 19.22 5.72 4.54
C GLY A 235 18.62 6.18 3.21
N CYS A 236 18.73 5.42 2.11
CA CYS A 236 18.33 5.90 0.78
C CYS A 236 17.51 4.88 -0.02
N VAL A 237 16.31 5.29 -0.43
CA VAL A 237 15.39 4.56 -1.29
C VAL A 237 15.06 5.38 -2.54
N HIS A 238 14.93 4.69 -3.67
CA HIS A 238 14.59 5.29 -4.97
C HIS A 238 13.18 4.88 -5.37
N HIS A 239 12.27 5.84 -5.53
CA HIS A 239 10.93 5.64 -6.07
C HIS A 239 10.98 5.56 -7.60
N LEU A 240 10.80 4.35 -8.13
CA LEU A 240 10.90 4.05 -9.56
C LEU A 240 9.57 4.25 -10.29
N VAL A 241 8.51 3.64 -9.75
CA VAL A 241 7.17 3.66 -10.35
C VAL A 241 6.19 4.11 -9.31
N HIS A 242 5.43 5.15 -9.67
CA HIS A 242 4.20 5.52 -8.96
C HIS A 242 3.05 4.84 -9.69
N GLY A 243 2.56 3.76 -9.09
CA GLY A 243 1.53 2.91 -9.68
C GLY A 243 0.15 3.55 -9.64
N GLU A 244 -0.84 2.81 -10.13
CA GLU A 244 -2.24 3.13 -9.88
C GLU A 244 -2.61 2.85 -8.40
N ASP A 245 -3.89 2.73 -8.10
CA ASP A 245 -4.36 2.48 -6.75
C ASP A 245 -3.80 1.17 -6.19
N SER A 246 -3.21 1.27 -4.99
CA SER A 246 -3.03 0.12 -4.12
C SER A 246 -4.38 -0.35 -3.61
N TRP A 247 -4.52 -1.64 -3.31
CA TRP A 247 -5.78 -2.22 -2.82
C TRP A 247 -5.55 -2.81 -1.44
N LEU A 248 -6.47 -2.55 -0.51
CA LEU A 248 -6.41 -3.01 0.86
C LEU A 248 -7.78 -3.56 1.29
N GLY A 249 -7.78 -4.64 2.05
CA GLY A 249 -9.00 -5.22 2.61
C GLY A 249 -8.73 -6.03 3.87
N PRO A 250 -9.78 -6.44 4.61
CA PRO A 250 -9.61 -7.24 5.82
C PRO A 250 -9.33 -8.70 5.44
N ALA A 251 -8.25 -9.27 5.98
CA ALA A 251 -8.09 -10.72 6.10
C ALA A 251 -8.81 -11.23 7.36
N ARG A 252 -8.76 -10.43 8.43
CA ARG A 252 -9.56 -10.58 9.66
C ARG A 252 -9.98 -9.21 10.18
N GLY A 253 -11.26 -9.07 10.50
CA GLY A 253 -11.85 -7.81 10.95
C GLY A 253 -12.92 -7.33 9.98
N LYS A 254 -13.20 -6.03 9.98
CA LYS A 254 -14.22 -5.43 9.10
C LYS A 254 -13.60 -4.38 8.19
N VAL A 255 -14.22 -4.11 7.04
CA VAL A 255 -13.71 -3.11 6.10
C VAL A 255 -13.71 -1.70 6.72
N GLU A 256 -14.63 -1.42 7.65
CA GLU A 256 -14.73 -0.14 8.35
C GLU A 256 -13.57 0.07 9.33
N SER A 257 -13.03 -1.00 9.94
CA SER A 257 -11.91 -0.89 10.89
C SER A 257 -10.58 -0.56 10.21
N ILE A 258 -10.49 -0.75 8.89
CA ILE A 258 -9.30 -0.47 8.08
C ILE A 258 -9.43 0.80 7.22
N ALA A 259 -10.63 1.37 7.09
CA ALA A 259 -10.91 2.50 6.20
C ALA A 259 -10.02 3.72 6.49
N TRP A 260 -9.76 4.00 7.77
CA TRP A 260 -8.88 5.10 8.20
C TRP A 260 -7.46 4.96 7.66
N LEU A 261 -6.95 3.73 7.49
CA LEU A 261 -5.59 3.49 7.01
C LEU A 261 -5.50 3.73 5.51
N GLY A 262 -6.49 3.31 4.74
CA GLY A 262 -6.55 3.62 3.31
C GLY A 262 -6.68 5.12 3.03
N GLU A 263 -7.46 5.84 3.85
CA GLU A 263 -7.52 7.31 3.79
C GLU A 263 -6.15 7.93 4.13
N LEU A 264 -5.48 7.43 5.17
CA LEU A 264 -4.15 7.90 5.57
C LEU A 264 -3.13 7.67 4.44
N MET A 265 -3.10 6.49 3.84
CA MET A 265 -2.23 6.19 2.69
C MET A 265 -2.52 7.14 1.53
N THR A 266 -3.79 7.30 1.15
CA THR A 266 -4.20 8.18 0.04
C THR A 266 -3.79 9.63 0.30
N ARG A 267 -4.08 10.18 1.48
CA ARG A 267 -3.70 11.54 1.86
C ARG A 267 -2.20 11.77 1.96
N SER A 268 -1.43 10.71 2.22
CA SER A 268 0.04 10.77 2.24
C SER A 268 0.65 10.87 0.83
N GLY A 269 -0.15 10.57 -0.21
CA GLY A 269 0.24 10.50 -1.61
C GLY A 269 0.40 9.07 -2.14
N LEU A 270 -0.17 8.07 -1.47
CA LEU A 270 -0.22 6.67 -1.92
C LEU A 270 -1.68 6.28 -2.19
N PRO A 271 -2.20 6.51 -3.41
CA PRO A 271 -3.60 6.20 -3.75
C PRO A 271 -3.96 4.77 -3.34
N THR A 272 -4.98 4.62 -2.50
CA THR A 272 -5.35 3.32 -1.91
C THR A 272 -6.87 3.14 -1.87
N LYS A 273 -7.34 2.07 -2.51
CA LYS A 273 -8.73 1.61 -2.45
C LYS A 273 -8.91 0.60 -1.34
N VAL A 274 -9.85 0.88 -0.43
CA VAL A 274 -10.27 -0.05 0.61
C VAL A 274 -11.49 -0.82 0.13
N VAL A 275 -11.41 -2.15 0.13
CA VAL A 275 -12.47 -3.04 -0.36
C VAL A 275 -12.72 -4.19 0.62
N ALA A 276 -13.91 -4.79 0.53
CA ALA A 276 -14.27 -5.93 1.35
C ALA A 276 -13.44 -7.20 1.02
N ASP A 277 -13.03 -7.35 -0.24
CA ASP A 277 -12.21 -8.46 -0.69
C ASP A 277 -11.16 -7.97 -1.71
N PRO A 278 -9.88 -7.84 -1.32
CA PRO A 278 -8.82 -7.37 -2.21
C PRO A 278 -8.17 -8.52 -2.99
N ARG A 279 -8.60 -9.78 -2.79
CA ARG A 279 -7.93 -10.96 -3.37
C ARG A 279 -7.88 -10.93 -4.89
N GLY A 280 -8.91 -10.41 -5.56
CA GLY A 280 -8.89 -10.27 -7.01
C GLY A 280 -7.70 -9.45 -7.53
N ALA A 281 -7.41 -8.31 -6.88
CA ALA A 281 -6.26 -7.47 -7.22
C ALA A 281 -4.93 -8.14 -6.85
N ILE A 282 -4.88 -8.83 -5.71
CA ILE A 282 -3.69 -9.57 -5.25
C ILE A 282 -3.34 -10.68 -6.26
N TRP A 283 -4.31 -11.52 -6.63
CA TRP A 283 -4.14 -12.60 -7.62
C TRP A 283 -3.73 -12.07 -8.99
N GLY A 284 -4.36 -10.99 -9.45
CA GLY A 284 -4.00 -10.36 -10.73
C GLY A 284 -2.53 -9.94 -10.77
N LYS A 285 -2.04 -9.28 -9.71
CA LYS A 285 -0.62 -8.91 -9.63
C LYS A 285 0.29 -10.12 -9.42
N PHE A 286 -0.15 -11.13 -8.68
CA PHE A 286 0.62 -12.35 -8.47
C PHE A 286 0.89 -13.06 -9.81
N ILE A 287 -0.14 -13.26 -10.63
CA ILE A 287 -0.01 -13.85 -11.98
C ILE A 287 0.96 -13.03 -12.83
N PHE A 288 0.82 -11.70 -12.85
CA PHE A 288 1.76 -10.82 -13.56
C PHE A 288 3.21 -11.03 -13.09
N ASN A 289 3.43 -11.05 -11.78
CA ASN A 289 4.74 -11.27 -11.19
C ASN A 289 5.32 -12.66 -11.49
N SER A 290 4.49 -13.70 -11.63
CA SER A 290 4.92 -15.06 -11.96
C SER A 290 5.38 -15.23 -13.40
N VAL A 291 4.97 -14.32 -14.29
CA VAL A 291 5.42 -14.30 -15.70
C VAL A 291 6.65 -13.41 -15.88
N MET A 292 6.77 -12.35 -15.07
CA MET A 292 7.80 -11.32 -15.25
C MET A 292 9.08 -11.52 -14.43
N ASN A 293 9.04 -12.20 -13.28
CA ASN A 293 10.19 -12.40 -12.38
C ASN A 293 10.83 -13.78 -12.57
#